data_AF-A0A212KAM9-F1
#
_entry.id   AF-A0A212KAM9-F1
#
_cell.length_a   1.000
_cell.length_b   1.000
_cell.length_c   1.000
_cell.angle_alpha   90.00
_cell.angle_beta   90.00
_cell.angle_gamma   90.00
#
_symmetry.space_group_name_H-M   'P 1'
#
loop_
_entity.id
_entity.type
_entity.pdbx_description
1 polymer ?
#
loop_
_entity_poly.entity_id
_entity_poly.type
_entity_poly.pdbx_seq_one_letter_code
_entity_poly.pdbx_strand_id
1 'polypeptide(L)'
;MKRIYIILVSALISMSLYSQPGRDRDVRKDYPMDQYQRNISRDIFGYLQYENSRGERASLKKDVFDNWIYSDNRNNEVKYSKEYWNSILQDFHQNDKRIFLWLIEMYADQSNYKEEYKVDIFGYQQYENNKGQRASLKKDIFDAWVYSDSRNNEIKYSKEYREDMLRYSYYDDMDAFFRFKDMCENLSNYKEEYKIDIFGYQQYQNNQGEKASLKKDIFDRMVYEDNKGTKIELDERDWSRLLRKYHSDKEVFMMFIQRYLFDN
;
A
#
# COMPACT_ATOMS: atom_id res chain seq x y z
N MET A 1 17.01 -1.87 -26.07
CA MET A 1 15.69 -2.21 -25.50
C MET A 1 15.90 -2.60 -24.05
N LYS A 2 15.60 -1.69 -23.11
CA LYS A 2 15.86 -1.91 -21.68
C LYS A 2 14.83 -2.90 -21.14
N ARG A 3 15.29 -4.12 -20.84
CA ARG A 3 14.54 -5.12 -20.08
C ARG A 3 14.27 -4.52 -18.69
N ILE A 4 13.00 -4.32 -18.36
CA ILE A 4 12.57 -3.97 -17.01
C ILE A 4 12.65 -5.28 -16.24
N TYR A 5 13.78 -5.49 -15.57
CA TYR A 5 13.95 -6.58 -14.63
C TYR A 5 13.08 -6.29 -13.41
N ILE A 6 11.99 -7.02 -13.25
CA ILE A 6 11.34 -7.18 -11.94
C ILE A 6 12.28 -8.13 -11.18
N ILE A 7 13.24 -7.57 -10.46
CA ILE A 7 14.08 -8.32 -9.52
C ILE A 7 13.71 -7.86 -8.11
N LEU A 8 13.10 -8.79 -7.38
CA LEU A 8 13.10 -8.97 -5.92
C LEU A 8 12.57 -7.83 -5.04
N VAL A 9 11.38 -8.01 -4.46
CA VAL A 9 11.18 -7.80 -3.01
C VAL A 9 10.20 -8.83 -2.43
N SER A 10 10.61 -10.10 -2.42
CA SER A 10 10.28 -10.97 -1.29
C SER A 10 11.52 -10.95 -0.38
N ALA A 11 11.49 -10.07 0.63
CA ALA A 11 12.57 -9.76 1.58
C ALA A 11 13.74 -8.89 1.05
N LEU A 12 13.71 -7.61 1.48
CA LEU A 12 14.77 -6.58 1.48
C LEU A 12 15.14 -5.92 0.14
N ILE A 13 15.34 -4.59 0.23
CA ILE A 13 15.89 -3.61 -0.75
C ILE A 13 14.80 -2.92 -1.59
N SER A 14 14.59 -1.60 -1.58
CA SER A 14 15.20 -0.49 -0.84
C SER A 14 14.43 0.79 -1.17
N MET A 15 14.18 1.61 -0.15
CA MET A 15 14.32 3.07 -0.18
C MET A 15 14.24 3.75 -1.56
N SER A 16 13.04 4.16 -1.96
CA SER A 16 12.85 5.46 -2.63
C SER A 16 11.93 6.32 -1.77
N LEU A 17 12.53 7.08 -0.86
CA LEU A 17 12.14 8.44 -0.48
C LEU A 17 10.64 8.78 -0.30
N TYR A 18 9.86 8.01 0.45
CA TYR A 18 8.84 8.58 1.35
C TYR A 18 8.72 7.69 2.58
N SER A 19 9.12 8.25 3.72
CA SER A 19 8.84 7.73 5.04
C SER A 19 7.33 7.57 5.19
N GLN A 20 6.81 6.34 5.22
CA GLN A 20 5.41 6.11 5.59
C GLN A 20 5.22 6.21 7.11
N PRO A 21 4.01 6.53 7.58
CA PRO A 21 3.75 6.57 9.02
C PRO A 21 3.95 5.17 9.62
N GLY A 22 4.93 5.04 10.51
CA GLY A 22 4.90 4.03 11.58
C GLY A 22 5.23 2.58 11.19
N ARG A 23 5.63 2.31 9.94
CA ARG A 23 5.71 0.93 9.42
C ARG A 23 7.10 0.39 9.10
N ASP A 24 8.11 0.82 9.85
CA ASP A 24 9.29 -0.01 10.06
C ASP A 24 9.19 -0.64 11.45
N ARG A 25 9.09 -1.97 11.55
CA ARG A 25 9.18 -2.68 12.85
C ARG A 25 10.55 -2.51 13.53
N ASP A 26 11.52 -1.97 12.81
CA ASP A 26 12.74 -1.38 13.33
C ASP A 26 12.65 0.16 13.30
N VAL A 27 11.61 0.76 13.90
CA VAL A 27 11.65 2.20 14.17
C VAL A 27 12.83 2.43 15.09
N ARG A 28 13.95 2.84 14.48
CA ARG A 28 15.21 3.31 15.07
C ARG A 28 15.04 3.57 16.56
N LYS A 29 15.58 2.66 17.37
CA LYS A 29 15.73 2.83 18.83
C LYS A 29 16.58 4.05 19.20
N ASP A 30 17.23 4.69 18.22
CA ASP A 30 18.23 5.72 18.42
C ASP A 30 17.89 7.07 17.74
N TYR A 31 16.61 7.48 17.72
CA TYR A 31 16.30 8.89 17.43
C TYR A 31 16.56 9.74 18.68
N PRO A 32 17.45 10.75 18.64
CA PRO A 32 17.62 11.69 19.75
C PRO A 32 16.38 12.60 19.87
N MET A 33 15.35 12.07 20.52
CA MET A 33 14.04 12.68 20.78
C MET A 33 14.12 13.94 21.66
N ASP A 34 15.19 14.07 22.45
CA ASP A 34 15.25 15.01 23.56
C ASP A 34 15.24 16.48 23.13
N GLN A 35 15.79 16.81 21.95
CA GLN A 35 15.87 18.19 21.47
C GLN A 35 14.51 18.68 20.94
N TYR A 36 13.79 17.82 20.22
CA TYR A 36 12.50 18.17 19.62
C TYR A 36 11.35 18.18 20.63
N GLN A 37 11.36 17.26 21.61
CA GLN A 37 10.29 17.19 22.63
C GLN A 37 10.17 18.46 23.47
N ARG A 38 11.28 19.18 23.70
CA ARG A 38 11.29 20.44 24.47
C ARG A 38 10.54 21.58 23.78
N ASN A 39 10.41 21.50 22.46
CA ASN A 39 9.78 22.52 21.62
C ASN A 39 8.32 22.18 21.31
N ILE A 40 7.80 21.05 21.83
CA ILE A 40 6.40 20.66 21.66
C ILE A 40 5.59 21.10 22.88
N SER A 41 4.47 21.76 22.61
CA SER A 41 3.45 22.08 23.61
C SER A 41 2.07 21.61 23.15
N ARG A 42 1.06 21.74 24.02
CA ARG A 42 -0.35 21.62 23.64
C ARG A 42 -1.02 22.98 23.80
N ASP A 43 -1.91 23.33 22.87
CA ASP A 43 -2.78 24.50 23.03
C ASP A 43 -3.94 24.24 24.01
N ILE A 44 -4.81 25.22 24.18
CA ILE A 44 -5.96 25.13 25.10
C ILE A 44 -6.99 24.06 24.71
N PHE A 45 -6.97 23.59 23.46
CA PHE A 45 -7.83 22.52 22.96
C PHE A 45 -7.14 21.16 23.01
N GLY A 46 -5.90 21.11 23.49
CA GLY A 46 -5.08 19.91 23.58
C GLY A 46 -4.37 19.54 22.28
N TYR A 47 -4.35 20.40 21.27
CA TYR A 47 -3.67 20.13 20.00
C TYR A 47 -2.18 20.43 20.08
N LEU A 48 -1.38 19.65 19.36
CA LEU A 48 0.08 19.74 19.43
C LEU A 48 0.57 20.96 18.65
N GLN A 49 1.51 21.69 19.26
CA GLN A 49 2.16 22.86 18.71
C GLN A 49 3.67 22.67 18.79
N TYR A 50 4.40 23.10 17.78
CA TYR A 50 5.86 23.11 17.75
C TYR A 50 6.37 24.49 17.42
N GLU A 51 7.35 24.97 18.17
CA GLU A 51 8.11 26.18 17.85
C GLU A 51 9.55 26.06 18.35
N ASN A 52 10.52 26.32 17.48
CA ASN A 52 11.94 26.33 17.88
C ASN A 52 12.58 27.72 17.78
N SER A 53 13.81 27.84 18.30
CA SER A 53 14.57 29.10 18.30
C SER A 53 14.95 29.60 16.90
N ARG A 54 14.81 28.78 15.85
CA ARG A 54 15.02 29.17 14.45
C ARG A 54 13.75 29.71 13.80
N GLY A 55 12.64 29.77 14.55
CA GLY A 55 11.36 30.27 14.06
C GLY A 55 10.58 29.24 13.22
N GLU A 56 10.96 27.97 13.22
CA GLU A 56 10.17 26.90 12.61
C GLU A 56 8.94 26.63 13.48
N ARG A 57 7.77 26.57 12.85
CA ARG A 57 6.49 26.37 13.55
C ARG A 57 5.64 25.32 12.86
N ALA A 58 5.03 24.44 13.64
CA ALA A 58 4.07 23.47 13.14
C ALA A 58 2.94 23.25 14.14
N SER A 59 1.81 22.72 13.65
CA SER A 59 0.68 22.32 14.48
C SER A 59 0.06 21.03 13.97
N LEU A 60 -0.52 20.26 14.87
CA LEU A 60 -1.32 19.08 14.54
C LEU A 60 -2.64 19.16 15.30
N LYS A 61 -3.73 19.40 14.57
CA LYS A 61 -5.07 19.68 15.11
C LYS A 61 -6.15 18.89 14.38
N LYS A 62 -7.37 18.91 14.90
CA LYS A 62 -8.54 18.38 14.20
C LYS A 62 -9.35 19.46 13.49
N ASP A 63 -10.01 19.09 12.39
CA ASP A 63 -11.12 19.86 11.82
C ASP A 63 -12.47 19.50 12.46
N VAL A 64 -13.55 20.09 11.95
CA VAL A 64 -14.93 19.88 12.43
C VAL A 64 -15.49 18.49 12.12
N PHE A 65 -14.80 17.70 11.30
CA PHE A 65 -15.15 16.35 10.92
C PHE A 65 -14.23 15.31 11.58
N ASP A 66 -13.50 15.69 12.62
CA ASP A 66 -12.51 14.84 13.31
C ASP A 66 -11.30 14.42 12.44
N ASN A 67 -11.10 15.02 11.27
CA ASN A 67 -9.90 14.77 10.47
C ASN A 67 -8.70 15.45 11.13
N TRP A 68 -7.55 14.79 11.12
CA TRP A 68 -6.30 15.36 11.62
C TRP A 68 -5.57 16.14 10.54
N ILE A 69 -5.10 17.32 10.88
CA ILE A 69 -4.42 18.27 9.99
C ILE A 69 -3.09 18.65 10.63
N TYR A 70 -2.01 18.26 9.97
CA TYR A 70 -0.68 18.84 10.17
C TYR A 70 -0.54 20.09 9.30
N SER A 71 0.06 21.14 9.85
CA SER A 71 0.43 22.32 9.08
C SER A 71 1.70 22.97 9.64
N ASP A 72 2.50 23.60 8.78
CA ASP A 72 3.70 24.35 9.20
C ASP A 72 3.77 25.77 8.62
N ASN A 73 4.77 26.53 9.07
CA ASN A 73 5.01 27.89 8.60
C ASN A 73 5.69 27.98 7.22
N ARG A 74 5.85 26.86 6.51
CA ARG A 74 6.24 26.80 5.09
C ARG A 74 5.02 26.55 4.19
N ASN A 75 3.81 26.69 4.75
CA ASN A 75 2.53 26.49 4.07
C ASN A 75 2.35 25.05 3.59
N ASN A 76 2.96 24.07 4.28
CA ASN A 76 2.62 22.67 4.07
C ASN A 76 1.36 22.32 4.87
N GLU A 77 0.51 21.45 4.32
CA GLU A 77 -0.71 20.95 4.97
C GLU A 77 -0.94 19.48 4.62
N VAL A 78 -1.06 18.63 5.63
CA VAL A 78 -1.30 17.19 5.46
C VAL A 78 -2.51 16.79 6.26
N LYS A 79 -3.51 16.26 5.56
CA LYS A 79 -4.79 15.89 6.16
C LYS A 79 -5.02 14.39 6.12
N TYR A 80 -5.40 13.83 7.26
CA TYR A 80 -5.80 12.44 7.41
C TYR A 80 -7.24 12.39 7.90
N SER A 81 -8.09 11.61 7.23
CA SER A 81 -9.37 11.22 7.80
C SER A 81 -9.18 10.50 9.14
N LYS A 82 -10.22 10.53 9.98
CA LYS A 82 -10.19 9.87 11.30
C LYS A 82 -9.76 8.40 11.21
N GLU A 83 -10.20 7.71 10.16
CA GLU A 83 -9.91 6.30 9.90
C GLU A 83 -8.40 6.11 9.69
N TYR A 84 -7.80 6.87 8.77
CA TYR A 84 -6.34 6.83 8.53
C TYR A 84 -5.55 7.19 9.78
N TRP A 85 -5.98 8.25 10.49
CA TRP A 85 -5.29 8.66 11.70
C TRP A 85 -5.29 7.58 12.77
N ASN A 86 -6.39 6.86 12.96
CA ASN A 86 -6.46 5.78 13.95
C ASN A 86 -5.48 4.65 13.64
N SER A 87 -5.33 4.29 12.36
CA SER A 87 -4.35 3.30 11.90
C SER A 87 -2.90 3.77 12.19
N ILE A 88 -2.58 5.01 11.81
CA ILE A 88 -1.27 5.62 12.12
C ILE A 88 -1.02 5.64 13.63
N LEU A 89 -2.03 6.03 14.42
CA LEU A 89 -1.92 6.09 15.87
C LEU A 89 -1.63 4.72 16.49
N GLN A 90 -2.24 3.65 15.97
CA GLN A 90 -1.94 2.29 16.38
C GLN A 90 -0.50 1.89 16.08
N ASP A 91 0.00 2.20 14.88
CA ASP A 91 1.37 1.90 14.45
C ASP A 91 2.41 2.63 15.31
N PHE A 92 2.08 3.82 15.80
CA PHE A 92 2.92 4.59 16.72
C PHE A 92 2.64 4.32 18.20
N HIS A 93 2.02 3.20 18.56
CA HIS A 93 1.71 2.82 19.95
C HIS A 93 0.97 3.92 20.73
N GLN A 94 -0.01 4.56 20.08
CA GLN A 94 -0.84 5.62 20.66
C GLN A 94 -0.04 6.89 21.03
N ASN A 95 1.11 7.14 20.39
CA ASN A 95 1.96 8.28 20.67
C ASN A 95 1.83 9.38 19.59
N ASP A 96 0.86 10.27 19.76
CA ASP A 96 0.58 11.40 18.88
C ASP A 96 1.76 12.38 18.74
N LYS A 97 2.54 12.59 19.81
CA LYS A 97 3.78 13.40 19.77
C LYS A 97 4.81 12.81 18.82
N ARG A 98 4.98 11.49 18.81
CA ARG A 98 5.93 10.81 17.92
C ARG A 98 5.51 10.93 16.46
N ILE A 99 4.21 10.83 16.19
CA ILE A 99 3.66 11.05 14.84
C ILE A 99 3.89 12.51 14.42
N PHE A 100 3.60 13.46 15.32
CA PHE A 100 3.78 14.88 15.03
C PHE A 100 5.23 15.23 14.67
N LEU A 101 6.20 14.67 15.41
CA LEU A 101 7.62 14.83 15.08
C LEU A 101 7.99 14.21 13.74
N TRP A 102 7.49 13.00 13.47
CA TRP A 102 7.67 12.36 12.19
C TRP A 102 7.11 13.20 11.03
N LEU A 103 5.95 13.86 11.20
CA LEU A 103 5.39 14.78 10.21
C LEU A 103 6.27 16.03 10.00
N ILE A 104 6.77 16.62 11.09
CA ILE A 104 7.69 17.77 11.02
C ILE A 104 8.92 17.41 10.20
N GLU A 105 9.54 16.27 10.48
CA GLU A 105 10.74 15.81 9.74
C GLU A 105 10.42 15.49 8.29
N MET A 106 9.31 14.78 8.03
CA MET A 106 8.89 14.39 6.69
C MET A 106 8.63 15.59 5.78
N TYR A 107 8.12 16.68 6.35
CA TYR A 107 7.79 17.91 5.62
C TYR A 107 8.81 19.02 5.77
N ALA A 108 9.91 18.78 6.48
CA ALA A 108 10.94 19.77 6.76
C ALA A 108 11.55 20.39 5.49
N ASP A 109 11.65 19.64 4.40
CA ASP A 109 12.22 20.11 3.13
C ASP A 109 11.17 20.51 2.09
N GLN A 110 9.88 20.43 2.43
CA GLN A 110 8.79 20.83 1.54
C GLN A 110 8.38 22.30 1.77
N SER A 111 7.73 22.89 0.77
CA SER A 111 7.09 24.21 0.89
C SER A 111 5.87 24.26 -0.02
N ASN A 112 4.79 24.87 0.46
CA ASN A 112 3.50 24.89 -0.21
C ASN A 112 3.00 23.48 -0.62
N TYR A 113 3.37 22.41 0.10
CA TYR A 113 2.94 21.05 -0.21
C TYR A 113 1.63 20.73 0.49
N LYS A 114 0.66 20.18 -0.24
CA LYS A 114 -0.64 19.80 0.33
C LYS A 114 -1.01 18.40 -0.08
N GLU A 115 -1.40 17.56 0.87
CA GLU A 115 -1.92 16.24 0.58
C GLU A 115 -3.04 15.82 1.54
N GLU A 116 -3.90 14.92 1.07
CA GLU A 116 -5.02 14.39 1.82
C GLU A 116 -5.12 12.87 1.63
N TYR A 117 -5.27 12.15 2.74
CA TYR A 117 -5.65 10.74 2.79
C TYR A 117 -7.03 10.64 3.42
N LYS A 118 -8.00 10.11 2.68
CA LYS A 118 -9.39 10.00 3.16
C LYS A 118 -10.01 8.65 2.82
N VAL A 119 -10.88 8.20 3.71
CA VAL A 119 -11.88 7.18 3.38
C VAL A 119 -13.14 7.92 2.92
N ASP A 120 -13.64 7.58 1.73
CA ASP A 120 -14.86 8.20 1.20
C ASP A 120 -16.13 7.65 1.89
N ILE A 121 -17.30 8.19 1.51
CA ILE A 121 -18.59 7.80 2.10
C ILE A 121 -18.97 6.33 1.88
N PHE A 122 -18.31 5.65 0.95
CA PHE A 122 -18.52 4.23 0.65
C PHE A 122 -17.48 3.33 1.33
N GLY A 123 -16.56 3.91 2.10
CA GLY A 123 -15.49 3.16 2.75
C GLY A 123 -14.25 2.96 1.90
N TYR A 124 -14.11 3.66 0.76
CA TYR A 124 -13.00 3.47 -0.17
C TYR A 124 -11.85 4.45 0.09
N GLN A 125 -10.63 3.96 -0.06
CA GLN A 125 -9.40 4.71 0.19
C GLN A 125 -9.15 5.69 -0.95
N GLN A 126 -8.80 6.92 -0.61
CA GLN A 126 -8.50 8.00 -1.55
C GLN A 126 -7.26 8.76 -1.09
N TYR A 127 -6.45 9.16 -2.05
CA TYR A 127 -5.30 10.05 -1.88
C TYR A 127 -5.31 11.12 -2.94
N GLU A 128 -4.97 12.33 -2.56
CA GLU A 128 -4.61 13.38 -3.50
C GLU A 128 -3.59 14.36 -2.93
N ASN A 129 -2.80 14.98 -3.80
CA ASN A 129 -1.95 16.10 -3.43
C ASN A 129 -2.00 17.23 -4.45
N ASN A 130 -1.44 18.38 -4.06
CA ASN A 130 -1.39 19.56 -4.92
C ASN A 130 -0.30 19.53 -6.00
N LYS A 131 0.43 18.41 -6.14
CA LYS A 131 1.28 18.11 -7.29
C LYS A 131 0.54 17.32 -8.38
N GLY A 132 -0.76 17.09 -8.20
CA GLY A 132 -1.62 16.38 -9.16
C GLY A 132 -1.56 14.85 -9.03
N GLN A 133 -0.90 14.32 -7.99
CA GLN A 133 -0.92 12.90 -7.71
C GLN A 133 -2.26 12.53 -7.08
N ARG A 134 -2.87 11.45 -7.57
CA ARG A 134 -4.12 10.90 -7.06
C ARG A 134 -4.05 9.39 -7.03
N ALA A 135 -4.66 8.75 -6.05
CA ALA A 135 -4.83 7.30 -6.02
C ALA A 135 -6.11 6.90 -5.30
N SER A 136 -6.67 5.75 -5.65
CA SER A 136 -7.84 5.19 -4.97
C SER A 136 -7.79 3.67 -4.92
N LEU A 137 -8.34 3.06 -3.87
CA LEU A 137 -8.69 1.63 -3.85
C LEU A 137 -10.20 1.52 -3.60
N LYS A 138 -10.94 0.99 -4.57
CA LYS A 138 -12.41 0.92 -4.56
C LYS A 138 -12.92 -0.34 -5.22
N LYS A 139 -14.20 -0.66 -5.04
CA LYS A 139 -14.85 -1.71 -5.82
C LYS A 139 -15.37 -1.20 -7.15
N ASP A 140 -15.35 -2.05 -8.17
CA ASP A 140 -16.10 -1.87 -9.41
C ASP A 140 -17.53 -2.43 -9.29
N ILE A 141 -18.28 -2.40 -10.39
CA ILE A 141 -19.68 -2.87 -10.45
C ILE A 141 -19.86 -4.38 -10.28
N PHE A 142 -18.76 -5.16 -10.31
CA PHE A 142 -18.74 -6.60 -10.16
C PHE A 142 -18.13 -7.02 -8.81
N ASP A 143 -18.05 -6.11 -7.85
CA ASP A 143 -17.40 -6.28 -6.55
C ASP A 143 -15.89 -6.57 -6.62
N ALA A 144 -15.26 -6.40 -7.78
CA ALA A 144 -13.81 -6.53 -7.89
C ALA A 144 -13.15 -5.27 -7.31
N TRP A 145 -12.08 -5.46 -6.55
CA TRP A 145 -11.27 -4.36 -6.04
C TRP A 145 -10.36 -3.83 -7.12
N VAL A 146 -10.23 -2.50 -7.18
CA VAL A 146 -9.46 -1.76 -8.17
C VAL A 146 -8.66 -0.68 -7.44
N TYR A 147 -7.34 -0.87 -7.37
CA TYR A 147 -6.42 0.22 -7.14
C TYR A 147 -6.20 0.97 -8.45
N SER A 148 -6.18 2.30 -8.42
CA SER A 148 -5.81 3.12 -9.58
C SER A 148 -5.12 4.41 -9.16
N ASP A 149 -4.24 4.95 -10.01
CA ASP A 149 -3.56 6.23 -9.75
C ASP A 149 -3.55 7.22 -10.94
N SER A 150 -3.05 8.42 -10.68
CA SER A 150 -2.91 9.51 -11.65
C SER A 150 -1.89 9.23 -12.76
N ARG A 151 -1.11 8.14 -12.67
CA ARG A 151 -0.18 7.69 -13.72
C ARG A 151 -0.81 6.59 -14.59
N ASN A 152 -2.12 6.38 -14.48
CA ASN A 152 -2.89 5.37 -15.19
C ASN A 152 -2.40 3.94 -14.87
N ASN A 153 -1.89 3.74 -13.65
CA ASN A 153 -1.66 2.39 -13.14
C ASN A 153 -2.99 1.81 -12.58
N GLU A 154 -3.15 0.50 -12.66
CA GLU A 154 -4.35 -0.22 -12.22
C GLU A 154 -3.97 -1.62 -11.71
N ILE A 155 -4.36 -1.95 -10.48
CA ILE A 155 -4.28 -3.32 -9.95
C ILE A 155 -5.70 -3.75 -9.63
N LYS A 156 -6.19 -4.75 -10.35
CA LYS A 156 -7.55 -5.25 -10.22
C LYS A 156 -7.55 -6.69 -9.70
N TYR A 157 -8.42 -6.99 -8.75
CA TYR A 157 -8.61 -8.36 -8.30
C TYR A 157 -10.07 -8.65 -7.97
N SER A 158 -10.54 -9.84 -8.36
CA SER A 158 -11.90 -10.28 -8.06
C SER A 158 -12.09 -10.46 -6.53
N LYS A 159 -13.33 -10.38 -6.06
CA LYS A 159 -13.66 -10.46 -4.62
C LYS A 159 -13.08 -11.71 -3.93
N GLU A 160 -12.91 -12.80 -4.67
CA GLU A 160 -12.36 -14.07 -4.18
C GLU A 160 -10.88 -13.96 -3.78
N TYR A 161 -10.14 -12.97 -4.29
CA TYR A 161 -8.75 -12.71 -3.95
C TYR A 161 -8.58 -11.80 -2.72
N ARG A 162 -9.68 -11.27 -2.16
CA ARG A 162 -9.59 -10.22 -1.14
C ARG A 162 -8.72 -10.61 0.04
N GLU A 163 -9.00 -11.75 0.66
CA GLU A 163 -8.28 -12.18 1.86
C GLU A 163 -6.79 -12.45 1.58
N ASP A 164 -6.47 -12.99 0.40
CA ASP A 164 -5.09 -13.26 -0.02
C ASP A 164 -4.33 -11.96 -0.31
N MET A 165 -4.99 -11.00 -0.94
CA MET A 165 -4.45 -9.66 -1.14
C MET A 165 -4.25 -8.93 0.19
N LEU A 166 -5.09 -9.14 1.19
CA LEU A 166 -4.97 -8.49 2.50
C LEU A 166 -3.97 -9.17 3.44
N ARG A 167 -3.67 -10.46 3.27
CA ARG A 167 -2.75 -11.20 4.15
C ARG A 167 -1.35 -10.60 4.16
N TYR A 168 -0.89 -10.09 3.02
CA TYR A 168 0.41 -9.42 2.90
C TYR A 168 0.44 -8.02 3.54
N SER A 169 -0.69 -7.52 4.05
CA SER A 169 -0.85 -6.13 4.51
C SER A 169 -1.62 -6.04 5.83
N TYR A 170 -1.33 -6.89 6.80
CA TYR A 170 -1.92 -6.83 8.16
C TYR A 170 -3.46 -6.70 8.23
N TYR A 171 -4.16 -7.13 7.18
CA TYR A 171 -5.60 -7.40 7.11
C TYR A 171 -6.58 -6.23 6.91
N ASP A 172 -6.15 -5.04 6.45
CA ASP A 172 -7.09 -3.97 6.10
C ASP A 172 -6.88 -3.30 4.71
N ASP A 173 -7.93 -2.61 4.25
CA ASP A 173 -7.96 -1.99 2.92
C ASP A 173 -7.01 -0.77 2.83
N MET A 174 -6.67 -0.11 3.95
CA MET A 174 -5.67 0.97 3.96
C MET A 174 -4.28 0.45 3.66
N ASP A 175 -3.95 -0.70 4.22
CA ASP A 175 -2.64 -1.31 4.08
C ASP A 175 -2.45 -1.84 2.67
N ALA A 176 -3.52 -2.42 2.10
CA ALA A 176 -3.55 -2.77 0.69
C ALA A 176 -3.38 -1.53 -0.19
N PHE A 177 -4.08 -0.45 0.11
CA PHE A 177 -3.97 0.81 -0.63
C PHE A 177 -2.54 1.35 -0.63
N PHE A 178 -1.89 1.44 0.53
CA PHE A 178 -0.50 1.90 0.63
C PHE A 178 0.47 1.00 -0.12
N ARG A 179 0.36 -0.32 0.06
CA ARG A 179 1.19 -1.28 -0.67
C ARG A 179 1.04 -1.12 -2.18
N PHE A 180 -0.17 -1.05 -2.70
CA PHE A 180 -0.39 -0.88 -4.14
C PHE A 180 0.14 0.47 -4.65
N LYS A 181 0.01 1.52 -3.84
CA LYS A 181 0.61 2.81 -4.13
C LYS A 181 2.13 2.74 -4.24
N ASP A 182 2.79 2.01 -3.34
CA ASP A 182 4.25 1.84 -3.37
C ASP A 182 4.69 0.98 -4.56
N MET A 183 3.98 -0.13 -4.81
CA MET A 183 4.24 -1.00 -5.98
C MET A 183 4.17 -0.21 -7.30
N CYS A 184 3.22 0.72 -7.40
CA CYS A 184 3.01 1.54 -8.59
C CYS A 184 3.85 2.82 -8.62
N GLU A 185 4.62 3.14 -7.56
CA GLU A 185 5.30 4.44 -7.41
C GLU A 185 6.21 4.77 -8.59
N ASN A 186 6.87 3.77 -9.18
CA ASN A 186 7.81 3.94 -10.29
C ASN A 186 7.25 3.44 -11.63
N LEU A 187 5.96 3.12 -11.68
CA LEU A 187 5.26 2.65 -12.87
C LEU A 187 4.42 3.75 -13.52
N SER A 188 4.10 3.54 -14.79
CA SER A 188 3.16 4.37 -15.55
C SER A 188 2.46 3.51 -16.58
N ASN A 189 1.15 3.70 -16.75
CA ASN A 189 0.32 2.88 -17.61
C ASN A 189 0.46 1.37 -17.33
N TYR A 190 0.71 0.94 -16.09
CA TYR A 190 0.76 -0.48 -15.75
C TYR A 190 -0.61 -0.98 -15.33
N LYS A 191 -1.14 -2.04 -15.95
CA LYS A 191 -2.44 -2.60 -15.56
C LYS A 191 -2.38 -4.10 -15.44
N GLU A 192 -2.81 -4.63 -14.30
CA GLU A 192 -2.94 -6.07 -14.08
C GLU A 192 -4.29 -6.46 -13.47
N GLU A 193 -4.74 -7.68 -13.77
CA GLU A 193 -5.98 -8.24 -13.28
C GLU A 193 -5.78 -9.69 -12.82
N TYR A 194 -6.17 -9.96 -11.57
CA TYR A 194 -6.35 -11.31 -11.02
C TYR A 194 -7.84 -11.62 -10.94
N LYS A 195 -8.30 -12.73 -11.51
CA LYS A 195 -9.72 -13.10 -11.42
C LYS A 195 -9.92 -14.60 -11.32
N ILE A 196 -11.09 -14.95 -10.81
CA ILE A 196 -11.66 -16.29 -10.94
C ILE A 196 -12.63 -16.27 -12.12
N ASP A 197 -12.45 -17.18 -13.07
CA ASP A 197 -13.37 -17.33 -14.19
C ASP A 197 -14.65 -18.11 -13.82
N ILE A 198 -15.55 -18.28 -14.77
CA ILE A 198 -16.85 -18.95 -14.57
C ILE A 198 -16.72 -20.43 -14.18
N PHE A 199 -15.56 -21.04 -14.41
CA PHE A 199 -15.27 -22.44 -14.04
C PHE A 199 -14.57 -22.54 -12.68
N GLY A 200 -14.35 -21.41 -12.00
CA GLY A 200 -13.60 -21.38 -10.74
C GLY A 200 -12.08 -21.37 -10.94
N TYR A 201 -11.58 -21.17 -12.15
CA TYR A 201 -10.15 -21.18 -12.42
C TYR A 201 -9.54 -19.79 -12.30
N GLN A 202 -8.30 -19.77 -11.82
CA GLN A 202 -7.57 -18.53 -11.58
C GLN A 202 -6.95 -18.06 -12.89
N GLN A 203 -7.10 -16.78 -13.18
CA GLN A 203 -6.63 -16.13 -14.39
C GLN A 203 -5.86 -14.86 -14.02
N TYR A 204 -4.74 -14.65 -14.68
CA TYR A 204 -3.95 -13.44 -14.63
C TYR A 204 -3.79 -12.87 -16.03
N GLN A 205 -3.85 -11.55 -16.12
CA GLN A 205 -3.44 -10.84 -17.32
C GLN A 205 -2.95 -9.44 -16.98
N ASN A 206 -2.06 -8.90 -17.81
CA ASN A 206 -1.70 -7.49 -17.79
C ASN A 206 -1.79 -6.84 -19.17
N ASN A 207 -1.65 -5.52 -19.19
CA ASN A 207 -1.64 -4.74 -20.42
C ASN A 207 -0.32 -4.77 -21.20
N GLN A 208 0.66 -5.56 -20.76
CA GLN A 208 1.86 -5.90 -21.53
C GLN A 208 1.66 -7.20 -22.33
N GLY A 209 0.50 -7.85 -22.18
CA GLY A 209 0.13 -9.06 -22.89
C GLY A 209 0.53 -10.34 -22.18
N GLU A 210 1.10 -10.28 -20.97
CA GLU A 210 1.42 -11.44 -20.15
C GLU A 210 0.13 -12.05 -19.58
N LYS A 211 0.04 -13.38 -19.60
CA LYS A 211 -1.16 -14.12 -19.19
C LYS A 211 -0.76 -15.43 -18.52
N ALA A 212 -1.44 -15.78 -17.44
CA ALA A 212 -1.30 -17.06 -16.78
C ALA A 212 -2.63 -17.59 -16.27
N SER A 213 -2.71 -18.90 -16.06
CA SER A 213 -3.87 -19.56 -15.47
C SER A 213 -3.45 -20.67 -14.53
N LEU A 214 -4.26 -20.92 -13.49
CA LEU A 214 -4.15 -22.09 -12.62
C LEU A 214 -5.53 -22.77 -12.52
N LYS A 215 -5.61 -24.01 -13.01
CA LYS A 215 -6.84 -24.79 -13.15
C LYS A 215 -6.64 -26.25 -12.73
N LYS A 216 -7.73 -26.98 -12.56
CA LYS A 216 -7.71 -28.45 -12.48
C LYS A 216 -7.81 -29.07 -13.87
N ASP A 217 -7.05 -30.12 -14.13
CA ASP A 217 -7.24 -30.95 -15.31
C ASP A 217 -8.31 -32.03 -15.10
N ILE A 218 -8.52 -32.88 -16.10
CA ILE A 218 -9.51 -33.97 -16.08
C ILE A 218 -9.18 -35.10 -15.10
N PHE A 219 -7.98 -35.08 -14.50
CA PHE A 219 -7.50 -36.05 -13.52
C PHE A 219 -7.34 -35.39 -12.13
N ASP A 220 -7.98 -34.23 -11.91
CA ASP A 220 -7.91 -33.44 -10.68
C ASP A 220 -6.50 -32.93 -10.32
N ARG A 221 -5.57 -32.93 -11.27
CA ARG A 221 -4.22 -32.35 -11.07
C ARG A 221 -4.28 -30.85 -11.25
N MET A 222 -3.51 -30.12 -10.44
CA MET A 222 -3.40 -28.67 -10.56
C MET A 222 -2.41 -28.33 -11.66
N VAL A 223 -2.82 -27.48 -12.60
CA VAL A 223 -2.04 -27.13 -13.78
C VAL A 223 -1.90 -25.62 -13.91
N TYR A 224 -0.67 -25.13 -13.76
CA TYR A 224 -0.29 -23.76 -14.11
C TYR A 224 0.17 -23.71 -15.57
N GLU A 225 -0.32 -22.74 -16.32
CA GLU A 225 0.08 -22.45 -17.71
C GLU A 225 0.23 -20.94 -17.90
N ASP A 226 1.26 -20.51 -18.61
CA ASP A 226 1.42 -19.12 -19.04
C ASP A 226 1.68 -18.96 -20.53
N ASN A 227 1.59 -17.72 -21.01
CA ASN A 227 1.81 -17.39 -22.42
C ASN A 227 3.29 -17.28 -22.84
N LYS A 228 4.23 -17.55 -21.92
CA LYS A 228 5.67 -17.74 -22.23
C LYS A 228 6.00 -19.21 -22.48
N GLY A 229 5.03 -20.12 -22.32
CA GLY A 229 5.17 -21.54 -22.57
C GLY A 229 5.51 -22.37 -21.34
N THR A 230 5.51 -21.77 -20.14
CA THR A 230 5.70 -22.52 -18.90
C THR A 230 4.44 -23.34 -18.62
N LYS A 231 4.63 -24.63 -18.30
CA LYS A 231 3.58 -25.52 -17.82
C LYS A 231 4.07 -26.30 -16.60
N ILE A 232 3.30 -26.26 -15.52
CA ILE A 232 3.60 -26.98 -14.28
C ILE A 232 2.38 -27.81 -13.92
N GLU A 233 2.55 -29.12 -13.87
CA GLU A 233 1.52 -30.08 -13.43
C GLU A 233 1.88 -30.57 -12.03
N LEU A 234 0.95 -30.47 -11.10
CA LEU A 234 1.13 -30.82 -9.70
C LEU A 234 0.11 -31.90 -9.33
N ASP A 235 0.62 -33.00 -8.79
CA ASP A 235 -0.22 -34.00 -8.15
C ASP A 235 -0.77 -33.47 -6.80
N GLU A 236 -1.69 -34.23 -6.21
CA GLU A 236 -2.31 -33.88 -4.92
C GLU A 236 -1.27 -33.69 -3.80
N ARG A 237 -0.19 -34.47 -3.82
CA ARG A 237 0.84 -34.45 -2.77
C ARG A 237 1.64 -33.16 -2.83
N ASP A 238 2.09 -32.76 -4.01
CA ASP A 238 2.86 -31.54 -4.23
C ASP A 238 1.99 -30.30 -4.08
N TRP A 239 0.74 -30.36 -4.54
CA TRP A 239 -0.24 -29.31 -4.28
C TRP A 239 -0.49 -29.09 -2.78
N SER A 240 -0.72 -30.17 -2.03
CA SER A 240 -0.91 -30.10 -0.58
C SER A 240 0.30 -29.52 0.16
N ARG A 241 1.52 -29.75 -0.35
CA ARG A 241 2.73 -29.13 0.20
C ARG A 241 2.75 -27.62 -0.01
N LEU A 242 2.35 -27.16 -1.20
CA LEU A 242 2.29 -25.73 -1.51
C LEU A 242 1.21 -25.03 -0.69
N LEU A 243 0.02 -25.63 -0.55
CA LEU A 243 -1.04 -25.06 0.29
C LEU A 243 -0.63 -24.92 1.76
N ARG A 244 0.15 -25.85 2.32
CA ARG A 244 0.70 -25.68 3.68
C ARG A 244 1.68 -24.52 3.80
N LYS A 245 2.38 -24.18 2.71
CA LYS A 245 3.38 -23.11 2.69
C LYS A 245 2.78 -21.73 2.40
N TYR A 246 1.80 -21.69 1.50
CA TYR A 246 1.23 -20.45 0.95
C TYR A 246 -0.25 -20.26 1.34
N HIS A 247 -0.79 -21.06 2.26
CA HIS A 247 -2.12 -20.89 2.87
C HIS A 247 -3.35 -21.01 1.94
N SER A 248 -3.26 -20.67 0.66
CA SER A 248 -4.35 -20.72 -0.31
C SER A 248 -3.85 -21.03 -1.72
N ASP A 249 -4.78 -21.40 -2.59
CA ASP A 249 -4.54 -21.59 -4.02
C ASP A 249 -4.18 -20.27 -4.74
N LYS A 250 -4.78 -19.14 -4.33
CA LYS A 250 -4.50 -17.81 -4.90
C LYS A 250 -3.07 -17.36 -4.60
N GLU A 251 -2.58 -17.57 -3.39
CA GLU A 251 -1.19 -17.25 -3.04
C GLU A 251 -0.18 -18.12 -3.79
N VAL A 252 -0.49 -19.41 -3.98
CA VAL A 252 0.34 -20.27 -4.84
C VAL A 252 0.35 -19.76 -6.28
N PHE A 253 -0.78 -19.32 -6.81
CA PHE A 253 -0.85 -18.76 -8.16
C PHE A 253 -0.08 -17.45 -8.31
N MET A 254 -0.25 -16.50 -7.38
CA MET A 254 0.53 -15.27 -7.34
C MET A 254 2.03 -15.55 -7.27
N MET A 255 2.42 -16.56 -6.48
CA MET A 255 3.82 -17.02 -6.41
C MET A 255 4.31 -17.59 -7.75
N PHE A 256 3.49 -18.38 -8.45
CA PHE A 256 3.86 -18.89 -9.78
C PHE A 256 4.00 -17.77 -10.81
N ILE A 257 3.10 -16.79 -10.82
CA ILE A 257 3.21 -15.62 -11.69
C ILE A 257 4.53 -14.90 -11.42
N GLN A 258 4.82 -14.56 -10.16
CA GLN A 258 6.07 -13.88 -9.83
C GLN A 258 7.28 -14.67 -10.32
N ARG A 259 7.35 -15.95 -9.97
CA ARG A 259 8.52 -16.78 -10.20
C ARG A 259 8.73 -17.20 -11.66
N TYR A 260 7.66 -17.40 -12.41
CA TYR A 260 7.74 -18.00 -13.75
C TYR A 260 7.30 -17.06 -14.86
N LEU A 261 6.36 -16.16 -14.59
CA LEU A 261 5.94 -15.17 -15.59
C LEU A 261 6.86 -13.96 -15.59
N PHE A 262 7.22 -13.38 -14.43
CA PHE A 262 8.01 -12.14 -14.38
C PHE A 262 9.52 -12.34 -14.26
N ASP A 263 9.98 -13.33 -13.50
CA ASP A 263 11.41 -13.54 -13.25
C ASP A 263 12.16 -14.23 -14.44
N ASN A 264 11.47 -14.48 -15.57
CA ASN A 264 11.98 -15.12 -16.80
C ASN A 264 12.16 -14.15 -17.99
#